data_AF-A0A2E2Q4K6-F1
#
_entry.id   AF-A0A2E2Q4K6-F1
#
_cell.length_a   1.000
_cell.length_b   1.000
_cell.length_c   1.000
_cell.angle_alpha   90.00
_cell.angle_beta   90.00
_cell.angle_gamma   90.00
#
_symmetry.space_group_name_H-M   'P 1'
#
loop_
_entity.id
_entity.type
_entity.pdbx_description
1 polymer ?
#
loop_
_entity_poly.entity_id
_entity_poly.type
_entity_poly.pdbx_seq_one_letter_code
_entity_poly.pdbx_strand_id
1 'polypeptide(L)' 'MDYYWHLSVEDAFDVSREPNAFTAGQLSDDIAHAMQDGHERVPEAAWHDLAHLIGVLRALEWRARS' A
#
# COMPACT_ATOMS: atom_id res chain seq x y z
N MET A 1 -9.72 0.62 -14.19
CA MET A 1 -9.25 1.54 -13.14
C MET A 1 -8.25 0.78 -12.29
N ASP A 2 -7.15 1.41 -11.90
CA ASP A 2 -6.04 0.84 -11.12
C ASP A 2 -6.02 1.33 -9.66
N TYR A 3 -7.13 1.92 -9.22
CA TYR A 3 -7.36 2.32 -7.84
C TYR A 3 -7.79 1.12 -6.98
N TYR A 4 -7.43 1.15 -5.70
CA TYR A 4 -7.84 0.15 -4.71
C TYR A 4 -8.18 0.81 -3.37
N TRP A 5 -9.02 0.14 -2.59
CA TRP A 5 -9.25 0.54 -1.20
C TRP A 5 -8.07 0.14 -0.34
N HIS A 6 -7.52 1.11 0.39
CA HIS A 6 -6.44 0.94 1.35
C HIS A 6 -6.98 1.10 2.77
N LEU A 7 -6.53 0.21 3.66
CA LEU A 7 -6.74 0.30 5.09
C LEU A 7 -5.40 0.65 5.76
N SER A 8 -5.40 1.63 6.65
CA SER A 8 -4.18 2.03 7.39
C SER A 8 -3.61 0.84 8.18
N VAL A 9 -2.30 0.87 8.45
CA VAL A 9 -1.65 -0.19 9.24
C VAL A 9 -2.21 -0.21 10.66
N GLU A 10 -2.42 0.96 11.26
CA GLU A 10 -2.99 1.12 12.59
C GLU A 10 -4.37 0.46 12.68
N ASP A 11 -5.25 0.72 11.71
CA ASP A 11 -6.58 0.11 11.67
C ASP A 11 -6.53 -1.39 11.31
N ALA A 12 -5.57 -1.83 10.51
CA ALA A 12 -5.40 -3.23 10.14
C ALA A 12 -4.98 -4.12 11.32
N PHE A 13 -4.33 -3.53 12.34
CA PHE A 13 -3.89 -4.24 13.54
C PHE A 13 -4.77 -3.98 14.78
N ASP A 14 -5.72 -3.04 14.71
CA ASP A 14 -6.72 -2.82 15.77
C ASP A 14 -7.89 -3.81 15.65
N VAL A 15 -7.70 -5.00 16.22
CA VAL A 15 -8.72 -6.06 16.23
C VAL A 15 -9.86 -5.82 17.24
N SER A 16 -9.81 -4.71 18.00
CA SER A 16 -10.83 -4.41 19.01
C SER A 16 -12.12 -3.84 18.41
N ARG A 17 -12.07 -3.40 17.15
CA ARG A 17 -13.18 -2.79 16.43
C ARG A 17 -13.16 -3.16 14.96
N GLU A 18 -14.29 -2.97 14.30
CA GLU A 18 -14.36 -3.03 12.85
C GLU A 18 -13.74 -1.76 12.23
N PRO A 19 -12.96 -1.87 11.15
CA PRO A 19 -12.48 -0.70 10.42
C PRO A 19 -13.65 0.08 9.79
N ASN A 20 -13.65 1.39 9.98
CA ASN A 20 -14.72 2.27 9.46
C ASN A 20 -14.20 3.37 8.52
N ALA A 21 -12.90 3.42 8.28
CA ALA A 21 -12.25 4.40 7.43
C ALA A 21 -11.34 3.67 6.43
N PHE A 22 -11.46 4.06 5.17
CA PHE A 22 -10.62 3.57 4.08
C PHE A 22 -10.14 4.77 3.27
N THR A 23 -8.95 4.66 2.72
CA THR A 23 -8.44 5.58 1.71
C THR A 23 -8.38 4.88 0.36
N ALA A 24 -8.12 5.62 -0.71
CA ALA A 24 -7.86 5.05 -2.01
C ALA A 24 -6.36 5.12 -2.30
N GLY A 25 -5.77 3.98 -2.69
CA GLY A 25 -4.46 3.92 -3.31
C GLY A 25 -4.58 3.81 -4.83
N GLN A 26 -3.47 4.04 -5.53
CA GLN A 26 -3.39 3.95 -6.98
C GLN A 26 -2.16 3.13 -7.38
N LEU A 27 -2.38 2.04 -8.10
CA LEU A 27 -1.30 1.09 -8.42
C LEU A 27 -0.22 1.71 -9.31
N SER A 28 -0.58 2.57 -10.26
CA SER A 28 0.42 3.26 -11.09
C SER A 28 1.36 4.12 -10.25
N ASP A 29 0.83 4.77 -9.20
CA ASP A 29 1.61 5.65 -8.33
C ASP A 29 2.53 4.82 -7.43
N ASP A 30 2.02 3.69 -6.90
CA ASP A 30 2.82 2.75 -6.12
C ASP A 30 4.01 2.20 -6.94
N ILE A 31 3.78 1.84 -8.21
CA ILE A 31 4.84 1.38 -9.13
C ILE A 31 5.81 2.50 -9.45
N ALA A 32 5.31 3.70 -9.75
CA ALA A 32 6.16 4.85 -10.05
C ALA A 32 7.08 5.19 -8.86
N HIS A 33 6.56 5.14 -7.63
CA HIS A 33 7.34 5.36 -6.41
C HIS A 33 8.37 4.25 -6.18
N ALA A 34 7.99 2.98 -6.36
CA ALA A 34 8.91 1.86 -6.23
C ALA A 34 10.08 1.91 -7.23
N MET A 35 9.86 2.48 -8.42
CA MET A 35 10.87 2.64 -9.48
C MET A 35 11.76 3.88 -9.31
N GLN A 36 11.46 4.79 -8.37
CA GLN A 36 12.31 5.95 -8.08
C GLN A 36 13.59 5.50 -7.34
N ASP A 37 14.55 4.97 -8.10
CA ASP A 37 15.84 4.39 -7.68
C ASP A 37 16.87 5.41 -7.13
N GLY A 38 16.43 6.61 -6.73
CA GLY A 38 17.32 7.76 -6.51
C GLY A 38 17.43 8.29 -5.08
N HIS A 39 16.62 7.80 -4.14
CA HIS A 39 16.60 8.36 -2.79
C HIS A 39 17.30 7.44 -1.80
N GLU A 40 18.25 8.00 -1.05
CA GLU A 40 18.78 7.36 0.15
C GLU A 40 17.60 7.17 1.12
N ARG A 41 17.15 5.92 1.26
CA ARG A 41 15.99 5.59 2.08
C ARG A 41 16.41 5.70 3.55
N VAL A 42 15.93 6.75 4.21
CA VAL A 42 16.08 6.88 5.66
C VAL A 42 15.18 5.87 6.35
N PRO A 43 15.64 5.17 7.42
CA PRO A 43 14.85 4.17 8.12
C PRO A 43 13.46 4.65 8.55
N GLU A 44 13.34 5.94 8.89
CA GLU A 44 12.10 6.59 9.32
C GLU A 44 11.05 6.71 8.20
N ALA A 45 11.45 6.55 6.94
CA ALA A 45 10.56 6.57 5.77
C ALA A 45 10.24 5.16 5.24
N ALA A 46 10.85 4.10 5.78
CA ALA A 46 10.67 2.73 5.28
C ALA A 46 9.22 2.24 5.35
N TRP A 47 8.42 2.76 6.30
CA TRP A 47 6.99 2.42 6.39
C TRP A 47 6.20 2.89 5.17
N HIS A 48 6.57 4.03 4.58
CA HIS A 48 5.91 4.60 3.40
C HIS A 48 6.16 3.73 2.17
N ASP A 49 7.41 3.31 1.98
CA ASP A 49 7.79 2.38 0.92
C ASP A 49 7.12 1.02 1.06
N LEU A 50 7.02 0.50 2.29
CA LEU A 50 6.33 -0.74 2.57
C LEU A 50 4.83 -0.65 2.22
N ALA A 51 4.19 0.50 2.46
CA ALA A 51 2.79 0.70 2.10
C ALA A 51 2.57 0.59 0.58
N HIS A 52 3.43 1.22 -0.23
CA HIS A 52 3.39 1.10 -1.69
C HIS A 52 3.62 -0.34 -2.17
N LEU A 53 4.61 -1.04 -1.60
CA LEU A 53 4.88 -2.44 -1.94
C LEU A 53 3.69 -3.34 -1.61
N ILE A 54 3.03 -3.11 -0.48
CA ILE A 54 1.81 -3.85 -0.09
C ILE A 54 0.69 -3.63 -1.14
N GLY A 55 0.50 -2.39 -1.61
CA GLY A 55 -0.44 -2.08 -2.69
C GLY A 55 -0.19 -2.93 -3.94
N VAL A 56 1.06 -2.97 -4.40
CA VAL A 56 1.49 -3.79 -5.54
C VAL A 56 1.24 -5.29 -5.30
N LEU A 57 1.62 -5.81 -4.12
CA LEU A 57 1.42 -7.22 -3.78
C LEU A 57 -0.05 -7.61 -3.75
N ARG A 58 -0.94 -6.74 -3.24
CA ARG A 58 -2.39 -6.95 -3.24
C ARG A 58 -2.97 -6.96 -4.65
N ALA A 59 -2.49 -6.07 -5.52
CA ALA A 59 -2.90 -6.08 -6.93
C ALA A 59 -2.48 -7.38 -7.65
N LEU A 60 -1.26 -7.86 -7.39
CA LEU A 60 -0.77 -9.15 -7.92
C LEU A 60 -1.60 -10.33 -7.39
N GLU A 61 -1.89 -10.36 -6.09
CA GLU A 61 -2.76 -11.37 -5.48
C GLU A 61 -4.14 -11.38 -6.15
N TRP A 62 -4.77 -10.22 -6.28
CA TRP A 62 -6.08 -10.10 -6.93
C TRP A 62 -6.04 -10.63 -8.35
N ARG A 63 -5.02 -10.27 -9.13
CA ARG A 63 -4.84 -10.72 -10.52
C ARG A 63 -4.58 -12.22 -10.65
N ALA A 64 -3.92 -12.83 -9.66
CA ALA A 64 -3.62 -14.26 -9.65
C ALA A 64 -4.86 -15.11 -9.26
N ARG A 65 -5.79 -14.54 -8.51
CA ARG A 65 -7.06 -15.18 -8.11
C ARG A 65 -8.19 -14.99 -9.13
N SER A 66 -8.10 -13.96 -9.98
CA SER A 66 -9.06 -13.64 -11.05
C SER A 66 -8.75 -14.37 -12.35
#